data_AF-A0A2E9RYK6-F1
#
_entry.id   AF-A0A2E9RYK6-F1
#
_cell.length_a   1.000
_cell.length_b   1.000
_cell.length_c   1.000
_cell.angle_alpha   90.00
_cell.angle_beta   90.00
_cell.angle_gamma   90.00
#
_symmetry.space_group_name_H-M   'P 1'
#
loop_
_entity.id
_entity.type
_entity.pdbx_description
1 polymer ?
#
loop_
_entity_poly.entity_id
_entity_poly.type
_entity_poly.pdbx_seq_one_letter_code
_entity_poly.pdbx_strand_id
1 'polypeptide(L)'
;MNLLAIAWGLMEASVFFIVPDILLTYLALKDPRRATKACLWALVGALVGGTAMFCWGNYNLKGAEGFLTEIPAIDKQLLKKVEGQIENDGVKATFYGPITGRPYKIYSVYAGAKGISFPSFLLVSIPARLLRFILLTWITWWVASKLLAKLQVRSRTLILSGIWIAFYGWYFSVM
;
A
#
# COMPACT_ATOMS: atom_id res chain seq x y z
N MET A 1 7.48 3.69 -17.48
CA MET A 1 6.24 3.34 -16.72
C MET A 1 6.45 2.17 -15.77
N ASN A 2 6.96 1.02 -16.24
CA ASN A 2 7.18 -0.15 -15.37
C ASN A 2 8.17 0.13 -14.23
N LEU A 3 9.32 0.75 -14.52
CA LEU A 3 10.30 1.16 -13.50
C LEU A 3 9.73 2.12 -12.45
N LEU A 4 8.84 3.03 -12.86
CA LEU A 4 8.17 3.96 -11.94
C LEU A 4 7.23 3.22 -11.00
N ALA A 5 6.49 2.22 -11.50
CA ALA A 5 5.62 1.40 -10.66
C ALA A 5 6.43 0.58 -9.64
N ILE A 6 7.56 -0.01 -10.05
CA ILE A 6 8.47 -0.73 -9.14
C ILE A 6 9.02 0.22 -8.07
N ALA A 7 9.60 1.34 -8.49
CA ALA A 7 10.20 2.31 -7.57
C ALA A 7 9.17 2.86 -6.58
N TRP A 8 7.94 3.15 -7.05
CA TRP A 8 6.89 3.65 -6.19
C TRP A 8 6.41 2.59 -5.19
N GLY A 9 6.20 1.34 -5.63
CA GLY A 9 5.84 0.25 -4.74
C GLY A 9 6.90 -0.02 -3.68
N LEU A 10 8.19 0.03 -4.06
CA LEU A 10 9.32 -0.09 -3.14
C LEU A 10 9.32 1.04 -2.11
N MET A 11 9.19 2.29 -2.59
CA MET A 11 9.18 3.47 -1.73
C MET A 11 8.00 3.42 -0.75
N GLU A 12 6.79 3.11 -1.19
CA GLU A 12 5.63 3.02 -0.30
C GLU A 12 5.78 1.93 0.75
N ALA A 13 6.30 0.76 0.37
CA ALA A 13 6.50 -0.34 1.31
C ALA A 13 7.63 -0.08 2.32
N SER A 14 8.53 0.87 2.04
CA SER A 14 9.66 1.22 2.91
C SER A 14 9.44 2.58 3.60
N VAL A 15 9.70 3.68 2.89
CA VAL A 15 9.87 5.03 3.47
C VAL A 15 8.66 5.94 3.25
N PHE A 16 7.99 5.81 2.12
CA PHE A 16 7.01 6.78 1.62
C PHE A 16 5.59 6.50 2.12
N PHE A 17 4.81 7.55 2.37
CA PHE A 17 3.38 7.43 2.78
C PHE A 17 2.42 7.51 1.58
N ILE A 18 2.88 7.98 0.42
CA ILE A 18 2.04 8.13 -0.76
C ILE A 18 1.93 6.79 -1.49
N VAL A 19 0.71 6.30 -1.61
CA VAL A 19 0.37 4.99 -2.15
C VAL A 19 0.53 4.95 -3.69
N PRO A 20 1.10 3.88 -4.28
CA PRO A 20 1.23 3.73 -5.75
C PRO A 20 -0.09 3.76 -6.49
N ASP A 21 -1.18 3.54 -5.78
CA ASP A 21 -2.57 3.64 -6.20
C ASP A 21 -2.87 4.92 -7.02
N ILE A 22 -2.23 6.07 -6.73
CA ILE A 22 -2.37 7.30 -7.54
C ILE A 22 -1.93 7.07 -8.99
N LEU A 23 -0.75 6.48 -9.17
CA LEU A 23 -0.19 6.19 -10.49
C LEU A 23 -1.03 5.11 -11.19
N LEU A 24 -1.43 4.06 -10.47
CA LEU A 24 -2.21 2.95 -11.02
C LEU A 24 -3.59 3.40 -11.51
N THR A 25 -4.30 4.19 -10.69
CA THR A 25 -5.61 4.75 -11.04
C THR A 25 -5.52 5.75 -12.20
N TYR A 26 -4.46 6.56 -12.26
CA TYR A 26 -4.20 7.44 -13.41
C TYR A 26 -3.98 6.64 -14.70
N LEU A 27 -3.23 5.54 -14.64
CA LEU A 27 -3.03 4.66 -15.79
C LEU A 27 -4.33 3.96 -16.20
N ALA A 28 -5.17 3.58 -15.25
CA ALA A 28 -6.48 2.97 -15.51
C ALA A 28 -7.42 3.87 -16.32
N LEU A 29 -7.34 5.19 -16.13
CA LEU A 29 -8.11 6.17 -16.92
C LEU A 29 -7.74 6.16 -18.41
N LYS A 30 -6.50 5.79 -18.75
CA LYS A 30 -5.98 5.79 -20.12
C LYS A 30 -6.07 4.41 -20.76
N ASP A 31 -5.52 3.40 -20.09
CA ASP A 31 -5.43 2.04 -20.59
C ASP A 31 -5.44 1.03 -19.42
N PRO A 32 -6.55 0.30 -19.20
CA PRO A 32 -6.67 -0.66 -18.09
C PRO A 32 -5.72 -1.85 -18.21
N ARG A 33 -5.32 -2.23 -19.44
CA ARG A 33 -4.38 -3.35 -19.66
C ARG A 33 -2.98 -2.96 -19.21
N ARG A 34 -2.55 -1.73 -19.54
CA ARG A 34 -1.28 -1.18 -19.04
C ARG A 34 -1.31 -0.98 -17.53
N ALA A 35 -2.43 -0.53 -16.99
CA ALA A 35 -2.59 -0.37 -15.55
C ALA A 35 -2.46 -1.70 -14.81
N THR A 36 -3.11 -2.76 -15.31
CA THR A 36 -2.97 -4.12 -14.73
C THR A 36 -1.53 -4.62 -14.75
N LYS A 37 -0.78 -4.39 -15.83
CA LYS A 37 0.66 -4.71 -15.86
C LYS A 37 1.45 -3.89 -14.85
N ALA A 38 1.13 -2.61 -14.69
CA ALA A 38 1.76 -1.75 -13.69
C ALA A 38 1.47 -2.21 -12.25
N CYS A 39 0.29 -2.77 -11.97
CA CYS A 39 -0.03 -3.38 -10.66
C CYS A 39 0.93 -4.53 -10.32
N LEU A 40 1.27 -5.39 -11.28
CA LEU A 40 2.23 -6.48 -11.08
C LEU A 40 3.64 -5.94 -10.80
N TRP A 41 4.06 -4.89 -11.51
CA TRP A 41 5.36 -4.25 -11.27
C TRP A 41 5.41 -3.53 -9.91
N ALA A 42 4.33 -2.85 -9.52
CA ALA A 42 4.21 -2.23 -8.21
C ALA A 42 4.20 -3.27 -7.08
N LEU A 43 3.58 -4.43 -7.31
CA LEU A 43 3.64 -5.56 -6.39
C LEU A 43 5.08 -6.03 -6.18
N VAL A 44 5.86 -6.22 -7.24
CA VAL A 44 7.27 -6.63 -7.11
C VAL A 44 8.06 -5.63 -6.26
N GLY A 45 7.91 -4.33 -6.53
CA GLY A 45 8.53 -3.28 -5.72
C GLY A 45 8.09 -3.33 -4.25
N ALA A 46 6.78 -3.47 -4.01
CA ALA A 46 6.20 -3.55 -2.67
C ALA A 46 6.66 -4.79 -1.89
N LEU A 47 6.85 -5.94 -2.55
CA LEU A 47 7.39 -7.14 -1.92
C LEU A 47 8.85 -6.97 -1.53
N VAL A 48 9.66 -6.32 -2.37
CA VAL A 48 11.07 -6.03 -2.05
C VAL A 48 11.15 -5.08 -0.86
N GLY A 49 10.38 -3.99 -0.86
CA GLY A 49 10.34 -3.05 0.26
C GLY A 49 9.78 -3.67 1.55
N GLY A 50 8.71 -4.47 1.44
CA GLY A 50 8.13 -5.21 2.56
C GLY A 50 9.08 -6.24 3.15
N THR A 51 9.82 -6.96 2.29
CA THR A 51 10.87 -7.90 2.70
C THR A 51 11.99 -7.18 3.45
N ALA A 52 12.42 -6.00 2.97
CA ALA A 52 13.44 -5.21 3.66
C ALA A 52 12.98 -4.80 5.08
N MET A 53 11.73 -4.34 5.21
CA MET A 53 11.14 -3.99 6.52
C MET A 53 10.96 -5.22 7.42
N PHE A 54 10.59 -6.37 6.86
CA PHE A 54 10.50 -7.64 7.56
C PHE A 54 11.87 -8.08 8.11
N CYS A 55 12.92 -8.05 7.28
CA CYS A 55 14.27 -8.36 7.73
C CYS A 55 14.77 -7.39 8.80
N TRP A 56 14.44 -6.09 8.67
CA TRP A 56 14.80 -5.10 9.68
C TRP A 56 14.09 -5.36 11.00
N GLY A 57 12.78 -5.63 10.99
CA GLY A 57 12.03 -5.99 12.20
C GLY A 57 12.57 -7.24 12.89
N ASN A 58 12.96 -8.25 12.12
CA ASN A 58 13.58 -9.48 12.64
C ASN A 58 14.95 -9.22 13.30
N TYR A 59 15.74 -8.28 12.78
CA TYR A 59 17.07 -7.98 13.31
C TYR A 59 17.05 -6.96 14.45
N ASN A 60 16.31 -5.87 14.31
CA ASN A 60 16.25 -4.76 15.26
C ASN A 60 14.89 -4.05 15.23
N LEU A 61 13.93 -4.60 15.97
CA LEU A 61 12.59 -4.01 16.13
C LEU A 61 12.65 -2.56 16.63
N LYS A 62 13.44 -2.26 17.67
CA LYS A 62 13.50 -0.91 18.25
C LYS A 62 13.98 0.15 17.24
N GLY A 63 14.98 -0.21 16.42
CA GLY A 63 15.46 0.66 15.35
C GLY A 63 14.41 0.88 14.26
N ALA A 64 13.69 -0.19 13.88
CA ALA A 64 12.61 -0.11 12.91
C ALA A 64 11.42 0.73 13.42
N GLU A 65 11.02 0.57 14.68
CA GLU A 65 9.97 1.38 15.32
C GLU A 65 10.36 2.86 15.36
N GLY A 66 11.61 3.18 15.75
CA GLY A 66 12.11 4.55 15.74
C GLY A 66 12.03 5.18 14.35
N PHE A 67 12.46 4.46 13.31
CA PHE A 67 12.31 4.90 11.93
C PHE A 67 10.84 5.08 11.52
N LEU A 68 9.97 4.12 11.88
CA LEU A 68 8.54 4.18 11.56
C LEU A 68 7.86 5.40 12.20
N THR A 69 8.23 5.79 13.42
CA THR A 69 7.66 6.98 14.09
C THR A 69 8.09 8.31 13.48
N GLU A 70 9.16 8.35 12.70
CA GLU A 70 9.56 9.54 11.92
C GLU A 70 8.72 9.70 10.64
N ILE A 71 8.00 8.66 10.22
CA ILE A 71 7.14 8.71 9.04
C ILE A 71 5.83 9.41 9.42
N PRO A 72 5.38 10.40 8.63
CA PRO A 72 4.08 11.06 8.85
C PRO A 72 2.93 10.05 8.94
N ALA A 73 1.97 10.31 9.83
CA ALA A 73 0.79 9.45 10.09
C ALA A 73 1.09 8.10 10.77
N ILE A 74 2.29 7.91 11.35
CA ILE A 74 2.62 6.74 12.17
C ILE A 74 2.97 7.19 13.58
N ASP A 75 2.07 6.93 14.52
CA ASP A 75 2.29 7.20 15.93
C ASP A 75 2.56 5.92 16.74
N LYS A 76 3.01 6.09 17.99
CA LYS A 76 3.29 4.97 18.90
C LYS A 76 2.03 4.17 19.25
N GLN A 77 0.84 4.77 19.19
CA GLN A 77 -0.41 4.07 19.49
C GLN A 77 -0.78 3.10 18.35
N LEU A 78 -0.58 3.51 17.11
CA LEU A 78 -0.77 2.71 15.91
C LEU A 78 0.19 1.52 15.90
N LEU A 79 1.46 1.74 16.25
CA LEU A 79 2.44 0.67 16.42
C LEU A 79 1.96 -0.40 17.41
N LYS A 80 1.56 0.02 18.64
CA LYS A 80 1.00 -0.90 19.65
C LYS A 80 -0.27 -1.62 19.18
N LYS A 81 -1.15 -0.93 18.45
CA LYS A 81 -2.37 -1.54 17.89
C LYS A 81 -2.04 -2.61 16.86
N VAL A 82 -1.03 -2.39 16.00
CA VAL A 82 -0.60 -3.37 15.01
C VAL A 82 0.14 -4.53 15.66
N GLU A 83 0.96 -4.27 16.68
CA GLU A 83 1.60 -5.32 17.48
C GLU A 83 0.56 -6.27 18.06
N GLY A 84 -0.46 -5.76 18.76
CA GLY A 84 -1.52 -6.60 19.33
C GLY A 84 -2.32 -7.37 18.27
N GLN A 85 -2.48 -6.82 17.06
CA GLN A 85 -3.11 -7.56 15.95
C GLN A 85 -2.24 -8.70 15.44
N ILE A 86 -0.94 -8.47 15.29
CA ILE A 86 -0.01 -9.54 14.90
C ILE A 86 0.06 -10.60 16.01
N GLU A 87 -0.01 -10.23 17.29
CA GLU A 87 -0.04 -11.20 18.40
C GLU A 87 -1.30 -12.06 18.39
N ASN A 88 -2.47 -11.47 18.13
CA ASN A 88 -3.74 -12.20 18.16
C ASN A 88 -4.00 -13.00 16.88
N ASP A 89 -3.76 -12.40 15.71
CA ASP A 89 -4.15 -12.95 14.40
C ASP A 89 -2.97 -13.49 13.59
N GLY A 90 -1.73 -13.28 14.05
CA GLY A 90 -0.52 -13.71 13.38
C GLY A 90 -0.40 -13.16 11.96
N VAL A 91 -0.10 -14.02 11.00
CA VAL A 91 0.10 -13.60 9.61
C VAL A 91 -1.20 -13.06 8.97
N LYS A 92 -2.39 -13.42 9.48
CA LYS A 92 -3.68 -12.96 8.95
C LYS A 92 -3.89 -11.46 9.16
N ALA A 93 -3.33 -10.88 10.23
CA ALA A 93 -3.36 -9.43 10.44
C ALA A 93 -2.68 -8.67 9.29
N THR A 94 -1.66 -9.26 8.66
CA THR A 94 -0.99 -8.68 7.48
C THR A 94 -1.92 -8.64 6.26
N PHE A 95 -2.93 -9.51 6.19
CA PHE A 95 -3.92 -9.53 5.12
C PHE A 95 -4.98 -8.44 5.27
N TYR A 96 -5.64 -8.38 6.43
CA TYR A 96 -6.77 -7.47 6.65
C TYR A 96 -6.35 -6.09 7.12
N GLY A 97 -5.17 -5.94 7.72
CA GLY A 97 -4.64 -4.67 8.19
C GLY A 97 -4.65 -3.56 7.12
N PRO A 98 -4.09 -3.79 5.92
CA PRO A 98 -4.12 -2.81 4.84
C PRO A 98 -5.52 -2.44 4.34
N ILE A 99 -6.51 -3.32 4.52
CA ILE A 99 -7.91 -3.06 4.15
C ILE A 99 -8.51 -2.01 5.09
N THR A 100 -8.08 -1.98 6.36
CA THR A 100 -8.50 -0.98 7.35
C THR A 100 -7.78 0.38 7.21
N GLY A 101 -6.98 0.58 6.16
CA GLY A 101 -6.25 1.82 5.92
C GLY A 101 -4.94 1.95 6.70
N ARG A 102 -4.50 0.89 7.38
CA ARG A 102 -3.25 0.90 8.16
C ARG A 102 -2.02 0.63 7.28
N PRO A 103 -0.87 1.27 7.56
CA PRO A 103 0.33 1.09 6.76
C PRO A 103 0.87 -0.35 6.80
N TYR A 104 0.99 -0.98 5.64
CA TYR A 104 1.53 -2.35 5.50
C TYR A 104 2.95 -2.51 6.05
N LYS A 105 3.77 -1.45 6.00
CA LYS A 105 5.16 -1.47 6.50
C LYS A 105 5.25 -1.82 7.98
N ILE A 106 4.27 -1.39 8.78
CA ILE A 106 4.20 -1.68 10.22
C ILE A 106 3.98 -3.19 10.42
N TYR A 107 3.03 -3.79 9.69
CA TYR A 107 2.80 -5.23 9.71
C TYR A 107 4.03 -6.02 9.26
N SER A 108 4.79 -5.51 8.28
CA SER A 108 6.01 -6.16 7.80
C SER A 108 7.08 -6.22 8.89
N VAL A 109 7.32 -5.12 9.60
CA VAL A 109 8.27 -5.05 10.72
C VAL A 109 7.86 -6.00 11.85
N TYR A 110 6.61 -5.94 12.31
CA TYR A 110 6.16 -6.82 13.40
C TYR A 110 6.08 -8.28 13.00
N ALA A 111 5.75 -8.61 11.75
CA ALA A 111 5.81 -9.99 11.25
C ALA A 111 7.24 -10.55 11.34
N GLY A 112 8.25 -9.74 11.00
CA GLY A 112 9.66 -10.12 11.17
C GLY A 112 10.03 -10.27 12.64
N ALA A 113 9.68 -9.29 13.48
CA ALA A 113 10.04 -9.29 14.90
C ALA A 113 9.40 -10.43 15.70
N LYS A 114 8.20 -10.88 15.32
CA LYS A 114 7.49 -12.01 15.97
C LYS A 114 7.87 -13.37 15.37
N GLY A 115 8.88 -13.43 14.49
CA GLY A 115 9.39 -14.70 13.94
C GLY A 115 8.42 -15.41 13.00
N ILE A 116 7.49 -14.69 12.35
CA ILE A 116 6.63 -15.28 11.33
C ILE A 116 7.51 -15.78 10.18
N SER A 117 7.27 -16.98 9.67
CA SER A 117 8.08 -17.50 8.57
C SER A 117 7.96 -16.62 7.32
N PHE A 118 9.11 -16.33 6.70
CA PHE A 118 9.17 -15.49 5.49
C PHE A 118 8.25 -15.99 4.36
N PRO A 119 8.12 -17.31 4.09
CA PRO A 119 7.17 -17.80 3.09
C PRO A 119 5.71 -17.47 3.45
N SER A 120 5.31 -17.61 4.72
CA SER A 120 3.95 -17.27 5.16
C SER A 120 3.68 -15.78 5.01
N PHE A 121 4.65 -14.93 5.34
CA PHE A 121 4.56 -13.49 5.15
C PHE A 121 4.35 -13.12 3.68
N LEU A 122 5.12 -13.71 2.75
CA LEU A 122 4.96 -13.48 1.32
C LEU A 122 3.62 -13.99 0.79
N LEU A 123 3.22 -15.21 1.19
CA LEU A 123 1.96 -15.83 0.76
C LEU A 123 0.74 -14.98 1.12
N VAL A 124 0.81 -14.23 2.21
CA VAL A 124 -0.26 -13.30 2.60
C VAL A 124 -0.08 -11.91 2.01
N SER A 125 1.15 -11.42 1.93
CA SER A 125 1.46 -10.09 1.38
C SER A 125 1.10 -9.97 -0.09
N ILE A 126 1.37 -11.00 -0.89
CA ILE A 126 1.07 -11.02 -2.33
C ILE A 126 -0.41 -10.76 -2.60
N PRO A 127 -1.36 -11.58 -2.10
CA PRO A 127 -2.77 -11.37 -2.37
C PRO A 127 -3.28 -10.08 -1.72
N ALA A 128 -2.82 -9.71 -0.51
CA ALA A 128 -3.25 -8.48 0.15
C ALA A 128 -2.95 -7.23 -0.70
N ARG A 129 -1.72 -7.13 -1.22
CA ARG A 129 -1.29 -6.02 -2.08
C ARG A 129 -1.92 -6.08 -3.46
N LEU A 130 -1.90 -7.26 -4.09
CA LEU A 130 -2.40 -7.42 -5.45
C LEU A 130 -3.90 -7.16 -5.55
N LEU A 131 -4.69 -7.66 -4.58
CA LEU A 131 -6.12 -7.41 -4.53
C LEU A 131 -6.39 -5.91 -4.42
N ARG A 132 -5.72 -5.19 -3.52
CA ARG A 132 -5.87 -3.74 -3.39
C ARG A 132 -5.56 -3.02 -4.70
N PHE A 133 -4.41 -3.31 -5.31
CA PHE A 133 -3.98 -2.65 -6.55
C PHE A 133 -4.91 -2.94 -7.72
N ILE A 134 -5.31 -4.19 -7.92
CA ILE A 134 -6.20 -4.59 -9.01
C ILE A 134 -7.61 -4.03 -8.77
N LEU A 135 -8.19 -4.22 -7.58
CA LEU A 135 -9.55 -3.78 -7.29
C LEU A 135 -9.69 -2.27 -7.50
N LEU A 136 -8.79 -1.48 -6.92
CA LEU A 136 -8.87 -0.03 -7.06
C LEU A 136 -8.69 0.43 -8.51
N THR A 137 -7.76 -0.20 -9.25
CA THR A 137 -7.50 0.08 -10.67
C THR A 137 -8.72 -0.24 -11.53
N TRP A 138 -9.34 -1.41 -11.32
CA TRP A 138 -10.51 -1.85 -12.09
C TRP A 138 -11.78 -1.08 -11.73
N ILE A 139 -12.00 -0.77 -10.45
CA ILE A 139 -13.11 0.09 -10.01
C ILE A 139 -12.96 1.47 -10.65
N THR A 140 -11.76 2.04 -10.62
CA THR A 140 -11.50 3.35 -11.26
C THR A 140 -11.79 3.31 -12.75
N TRP A 141 -11.32 2.27 -13.44
CA TRP A 141 -11.61 2.10 -14.87
C TRP A 141 -13.11 1.93 -15.14
N TRP A 142 -13.82 1.15 -14.33
CA TRP A 142 -15.26 0.93 -14.49
C TRP A 142 -16.06 2.22 -14.27
N VAL A 143 -15.77 2.96 -13.20
CA VAL A 143 -16.35 4.28 -12.92
C VAL A 143 -16.05 5.25 -14.07
N ALA A 144 -14.79 5.29 -14.55
CA ALA A 144 -14.39 6.20 -15.62
C ALA A 144 -15.04 5.86 -16.98
N SER A 145 -15.23 4.57 -17.28
CA SER A 145 -15.80 4.09 -18.54
C SER A 145 -17.33 4.12 -18.56
N LYS A 146 -18.00 4.05 -17.40
CA LYS A 146 -19.47 4.11 -17.29
C LYS A 146 -19.97 5.50 -16.92
N LEU A 147 -19.53 6.04 -15.79
CA LEU A 147 -20.06 7.28 -15.21
C LEU A 147 -19.43 8.52 -15.83
N LEU A 148 -18.13 8.48 -16.10
CA LEU A 148 -17.38 9.63 -16.64
C LEU A 148 -17.17 9.55 -18.16
N ALA A 149 -17.87 8.64 -18.84
CA ALA A 149 -17.68 8.32 -20.27
C ALA A 149 -17.82 9.55 -21.18
N LYS A 150 -18.72 10.47 -20.84
CA LYS A 150 -18.99 11.69 -21.61
C LYS A 150 -18.00 12.83 -21.32
N LEU A 151 -17.19 12.70 -20.27
CA LEU A 151 -16.24 13.75 -19.88
C LEU A 151 -14.93 13.63 -20.66
N GLN A 152 -14.33 14.78 -20.92
CA GLN A 152 -12.98 14.87 -21.48
C GLN A 152 -11.94 14.28 -20.52
N VAL A 153 -10.84 13.74 -21.07
CA VAL A 153 -9.74 13.13 -20.29
C VAL A 153 -9.17 14.10 -19.24
N ARG A 154 -9.12 15.41 -19.53
CA ARG A 154 -8.69 16.43 -18.57
C ARG A 154 -9.60 16.49 -17.34
N SER A 155 -10.92 16.56 -17.54
CA SER A 155 -11.90 16.58 -16.44
C SER A 155 -11.84 15.29 -15.61
N ARG A 156 -11.67 14.13 -16.24
CA ARG A 156 -11.50 12.84 -15.51
C ARG A 156 -10.24 12.85 -14.63
N THR A 157 -9.15 13.40 -15.15
CA THR A 157 -7.89 13.52 -14.41
C THR A 157 -8.04 14.47 -13.22
N LEU A 158 -8.70 15.62 -13.42
CA LEU A 158 -8.97 16.58 -12.33
C LEU A 158 -9.83 15.99 -11.22
N ILE A 159 -10.89 15.26 -11.58
CA ILE A 159 -11.74 14.57 -10.60
C ILE A 159 -10.91 13.56 -9.80
N LEU A 160 -10.10 12.73 -10.48
CA LEU A 160 -9.23 11.76 -9.80
C LEU A 160 -8.23 12.45 -8.86
N SER A 161 -7.59 13.53 -9.31
CA SER A 161 -6.68 14.31 -8.47
C SER A 161 -7.41 14.89 -7.26
N GLY A 162 -8.62 15.42 -7.41
CA GLY A 162 -9.44 15.93 -6.31
C GLY A 162 -9.80 14.84 -5.29
N ILE A 163 -10.16 13.64 -5.75
CA ILE A 163 -10.45 12.50 -4.88
C ILE A 163 -9.22 12.12 -4.05
N TRP A 164 -8.03 12.05 -4.67
CA TRP A 164 -6.80 11.73 -3.95
C TRP A 164 -6.41 12.81 -2.95
N ILE A 165 -6.55 14.09 -3.30
CA ILE A 165 -6.30 15.20 -2.37
C ILE A 165 -7.24 15.11 -1.16
N ALA A 166 -8.53 14.87 -1.38
CA ALA A 166 -9.50 14.69 -0.30
C ALA A 166 -9.17 13.47 0.57
N PHE A 167 -8.78 12.35 -0.05
CA PHE A 167 -8.36 11.14 0.67
C PHE A 167 -7.16 11.40 1.58
N TYR A 168 -6.10 12.03 1.08
CA TYR A 168 -4.92 12.33 1.92
C TYR A 168 -5.22 13.41 2.95
N GLY A 169 -6.03 14.42 2.63
CA GLY A 169 -6.48 15.43 3.60
C GLY A 169 -7.22 14.80 4.78
N TRP A 170 -8.11 13.85 4.50
CA TRP A 170 -8.79 13.07 5.54
C TRP A 170 -7.84 12.14 6.29
N TYR A 171 -6.97 11.41 5.56
CA TYR A 171 -6.01 10.48 6.14
C TYR A 171 -5.10 11.16 7.17
N PHE A 172 -4.54 12.33 6.84
CA PHE A 172 -3.71 13.12 7.76
C PHE A 172 -4.49 13.82 8.89
N SER A 173 -5.81 13.91 8.78
CA SER A 173 -6.64 14.46 9.85
C SER A 173 -7.06 13.41 10.87
N VAL A 174 -7.06 12.12 10.50
CA VAL A 174 -7.53 11.01 11.35
C VAL A 174 -6.37 10.27 12.03
N MET A 175 -5.21 10.22 11.38
CA MET A 175 -3.97 9.64 11.90
C MET A 175 -3.18 10.66 12.70
#